data_AF-A0A1I6FBU3-F1
#
_entry.id   AF-A0A1I6FBU3-F1
#
_cell.length_a   1.000
_cell.length_b   1.000
_cell.length_c   1.000
_cell.angle_alpha   90.00
_cell.angle_beta   90.00
_cell.angle_gamma   90.00
#
_symmetry.space_group_name_H-M   'P 1'
#
loop_
_entity.id
_entity.type
_entity.pdbx_description
1 polymer ?
#
loop_
_entity_poly.entity_id
_entity_poly.type
_entity_poly.pdbx_seq_one_letter_code
_entity_poly.pdbx_strand_id
1 'polypeptide(L)'
;MHFPGDSTWQVSSGSGDTFVLYVRDALGISTPTADAIPRLTPPVPRDHDAYVPETFGSAWDRWWTQSLTTGGGGHPPVGVPEQMRADHTRWLPDPTSPEQRALRHHARTDSYTLLKEIVDQLTVELGHEPVFNLRMIVIPVEGQFWKRVGKHTVLVSEALKISRNVIAPLESVLRELAR
;
A
#
# COMPACT_ATOMS: atom_id res chain seq x y z
N MET A 1 10.36 -6.03 -1.10
CA MET A 1 11.74 -5.59 -0.78
C MET A 1 12.06 -6.11 0.60
N HIS A 2 13.14 -6.87 0.72
CA HIS A 2 13.70 -7.35 1.97
C HIS A 2 15.16 -6.90 1.96
N PHE A 3 15.60 -6.22 3.00
CA PHE A 3 17.01 -5.91 3.22
C PHE A 3 17.59 -7.01 4.12
N PRO A 4 18.59 -7.80 3.68
CA PRO A 4 19.23 -8.82 4.52
C PRO A 4 20.61 -8.36 5.03
N GLY A 5 20.95 -8.79 6.25
CA GLY A 5 22.31 -8.80 6.81
C GLY A 5 22.55 -7.80 7.94
N ASP A 6 22.58 -8.29 9.18
CA ASP A 6 23.06 -7.64 10.42
C ASP A 6 22.46 -6.30 10.88
N SER A 7 21.49 -5.72 10.18
CA SER A 7 20.78 -4.52 10.65
C SER A 7 19.73 -4.86 11.69
N THR A 8 19.65 -4.08 12.78
CA THR A 8 18.61 -4.27 13.82
C THR A 8 17.22 -3.79 13.37
N TRP A 9 17.11 -3.24 12.17
CA TRP A 9 15.88 -2.71 11.60
C TRP A 9 15.55 -3.35 10.25
N GLN A 10 14.25 -3.45 9.96
CA GLN A 10 13.74 -4.02 8.72
C GLN A 10 12.58 -3.20 8.16
N VAL A 11 12.73 -2.70 6.93
CA VAL A 11 11.63 -2.11 6.16
C VAL A 11 11.27 -3.03 5.00
N SER A 12 10.03 -3.51 4.97
CA SER A 12 9.49 -4.28 3.87
C SER A 12 8.55 -3.44 3.01
N SER A 13 8.68 -3.52 1.69
CA SER A 13 7.74 -2.89 0.76
C SER A 13 7.20 -3.92 -0.23
N GLY A 14 5.88 -3.95 -0.42
CA GLY A 14 5.24 -4.81 -1.43
C GLY A 14 3.88 -4.26 -1.84
N SER A 15 3.35 -4.75 -2.96
CA SER A 15 1.93 -4.64 -3.26
C SER A 15 1.17 -5.46 -2.22
N GLY A 16 0.23 -4.84 -1.51
CA GLY A 16 -0.71 -5.58 -0.67
C GLY A 16 -1.72 -6.33 -1.54
N ASP A 17 -2.71 -6.95 -0.92
CA ASP A 17 -3.92 -7.33 -1.65
C ASP A 17 -4.68 -6.06 -2.02
N THR A 18 -4.36 -5.54 -3.20
CA THR A 18 -4.97 -4.35 -3.77
C THR A 18 -6.33 -4.66 -4.38
N PHE A 19 -6.71 -5.94 -4.55
CA PHE A 19 -7.95 -6.36 -5.22
C PHE A 19 -9.17 -5.65 -4.63
N VAL A 20 -9.19 -5.45 -3.31
CA VAL A 20 -10.23 -4.70 -2.60
C VAL A 20 -10.48 -3.30 -3.19
N LEU A 21 -9.41 -2.59 -3.57
CA LEU A 21 -9.51 -1.25 -4.20
C LEU A 21 -10.03 -1.33 -5.64
N TYR A 22 -9.68 -2.39 -6.37
CA TYR A 22 -10.21 -2.62 -7.72
C TYR A 22 -11.71 -2.91 -7.67
N VAL A 23 -12.17 -3.71 -6.71
CA VAL A 23 -13.61 -3.93 -6.48
C VAL A 23 -14.32 -2.62 -6.13
N ARG A 24 -13.72 -1.81 -5.24
CA ARG A 24 -14.27 -0.50 -4.85
C ARG A 24 -14.54 0.37 -6.06
N ASP A 25 -13.54 0.54 -6.90
CA ASP A 25 -13.63 1.44 -8.04
C ASP A 25 -14.51 0.86 -9.14
N ALA A 26 -14.42 -0.44 -9.44
CA ALA A 26 -15.24 -1.07 -10.49
C ALA A 26 -16.74 -1.06 -10.15
N LEU A 27 -17.10 -1.35 -8.88
CA LEU A 27 -18.49 -1.36 -8.42
C LEU A 27 -19.01 0.01 -7.94
N GLY A 28 -18.14 1.01 -7.86
CA GLY A 28 -18.53 2.35 -7.45
C GLY A 28 -18.95 2.50 -5.99
N ILE A 29 -18.30 1.74 -5.12
CA ILE A 29 -18.59 1.76 -3.68
C ILE A 29 -18.21 3.12 -3.10
N SER A 30 -19.17 3.76 -2.42
CA SER A 30 -18.96 5.01 -1.68
C SER A 30 -19.36 4.82 -0.22
N THR A 31 -18.39 5.03 0.66
CA THR A 31 -18.49 5.02 2.12
C THR A 31 -17.44 6.00 2.66
N PRO A 32 -17.58 6.51 3.89
CA PRO A 32 -16.53 7.35 4.48
C PRO A 32 -15.13 6.71 4.46
N THR A 33 -15.06 5.39 4.61
CA THR A 33 -13.79 4.64 4.53
C THR A 33 -13.26 4.56 3.10
N ALA A 34 -14.13 4.25 2.14
CA ALA A 34 -13.81 4.12 0.72
C ALA A 34 -13.35 5.45 0.12
N ASP A 35 -14.06 6.54 0.47
CA ASP A 35 -13.85 7.89 -0.05
C ASP A 35 -12.62 8.57 0.59
N ALA A 36 -12.17 8.09 1.76
CA ALA A 36 -10.93 8.55 2.39
C ALA A 36 -9.65 8.00 1.71
N ILE A 37 -9.79 7.12 0.71
CA ILE A 37 -8.69 6.56 -0.06
C ILE A 37 -8.84 7.06 -1.50
N PRO A 38 -7.81 7.66 -2.12
CA PRO A 38 -7.92 8.15 -3.49
C PRO A 38 -8.26 7.06 -4.51
N ARG A 39 -8.72 7.47 -5.71
CA ARG A 39 -9.11 6.55 -6.78
C ARG A 39 -7.91 5.82 -7.37
N LEU A 40 -8.15 4.69 -8.02
CA LEU A 40 -7.11 3.94 -8.71
C LEU A 40 -6.51 4.72 -9.87
N THR A 41 -5.20 4.56 -10.05
CA THR A 41 -4.48 5.00 -11.24
C THR A 41 -3.68 3.81 -11.81
N PRO A 42 -3.92 3.39 -13.06
CA PRO A 42 -4.96 3.90 -13.98
C PRO A 42 -6.39 3.59 -13.46
N PRO A 43 -7.40 4.37 -13.88
CA PRO A 43 -8.78 4.08 -13.55
C PRO A 43 -9.24 2.76 -14.19
N VAL A 44 -10.12 2.04 -13.50
CA VAL A 44 -10.66 0.76 -13.95
C VAL A 44 -12.06 0.94 -14.57
N PRO A 45 -12.47 0.10 -15.52
CA PRO A 45 -13.83 0.11 -16.06
C PRO A 45 -14.87 -0.08 -14.95
N ARG A 46 -15.95 0.71 -15.02
CA ARG A 46 -17.12 0.54 -14.15
C ARG A 46 -17.99 -0.60 -14.66
N ASP A 47 -18.38 -1.48 -13.76
CA ASP A 47 -19.41 -2.48 -14.03
C ASP A 47 -20.76 -1.90 -13.63
N HIS A 48 -21.50 -1.41 -14.62
CA HIS A 48 -22.80 -0.76 -14.41
C HIS A 48 -23.95 -1.76 -14.27
N ASP A 49 -23.74 -3.01 -14.69
CA ASP A 49 -24.76 -4.06 -14.70
C ASP A 49 -24.68 -4.94 -13.44
N ALA A 50 -23.59 -4.84 -12.67
CA ALA A 50 -23.45 -5.51 -11.39
C ALA A 50 -24.46 -4.98 -10.35
N TYR A 51 -25.24 -5.91 -9.79
CA TYR A 51 -26.08 -5.62 -8.63
C TYR A 51 -25.21 -5.46 -7.38
N VAL A 52 -25.22 -4.27 -6.78
CA VAL A 52 -24.53 -3.97 -5.52
C VAL A 52 -25.58 -3.76 -4.42
N PRO A 53 -25.72 -4.71 -3.46
CA PRO A 53 -26.64 -4.54 -2.34
C PRO A 53 -26.30 -3.29 -1.49
N GLU A 54 -27.29 -2.64 -0.87
CA GLU A 54 -27.03 -1.47 0.00
C GLU A 54 -26.06 -1.79 1.15
N THR A 55 -26.11 -3.02 1.67
CA THR A 55 -25.22 -3.48 2.74
C THR A 55 -23.77 -3.73 2.29
N PHE A 56 -23.51 -3.68 0.99
CA PHE A 56 -22.22 -4.03 0.41
C PHE A 56 -21.13 -3.03 0.83
N GLY A 57 -21.45 -1.74 0.98
CA GLY A 57 -20.49 -0.73 1.45
C GLY A 57 -19.88 -1.10 2.80
N SER A 58 -20.71 -1.42 3.81
CA SER A 58 -20.21 -1.85 5.12
C SER A 58 -19.49 -3.21 5.09
N ALA A 59 -19.85 -4.09 4.15
CA ALA A 59 -19.14 -5.35 3.95
C ALA A 59 -17.74 -5.11 3.35
N TRP A 60 -17.63 -4.17 2.41
CA TRP A 60 -16.37 -3.74 1.83
C TRP A 60 -15.46 -3.07 2.87
N ASP A 61 -15.98 -2.17 3.72
CA ASP A 61 -15.21 -1.52 4.79
C ASP A 61 -14.54 -2.54 5.73
N ARG A 62 -15.29 -3.60 6.09
CA ARG A 62 -14.77 -4.70 6.91
C ARG A 62 -13.71 -5.50 6.16
N TRP A 63 -13.95 -5.80 4.89
CA TRP A 63 -13.00 -6.53 4.06
C TRP A 63 -11.68 -5.77 3.88
N TRP A 64 -11.74 -4.46 3.63
CA TRP A 64 -10.58 -3.58 3.58
C TRP A 64 -9.77 -3.60 4.88
N THR A 65 -10.45 -3.49 6.03
CA THR A 65 -9.77 -3.54 7.33
C THR A 65 -9.09 -4.90 7.56
N GLN A 66 -9.72 -6.00 7.13
CA GLN A 66 -9.17 -7.35 7.22
C GLN A 66 -7.99 -7.57 6.28
N SER A 67 -8.00 -7.02 5.06
CA SER A 67 -6.89 -7.18 4.11
C SER A 67 -5.59 -6.53 4.62
N LEU A 68 -5.71 -5.40 5.33
CA LEU A 68 -4.59 -4.69 5.93
C LEU A 68 -3.95 -5.43 7.11
N THR A 69 -4.74 -6.17 7.89
CA THR A 69 -4.29 -6.89 9.08
C THR A 69 -3.74 -8.28 8.76
N THR A 70 -4.42 -9.02 7.88
CA THR A 70 -4.01 -10.37 7.45
C THR A 70 -2.89 -10.37 6.43
N GLY A 71 -2.51 -9.20 5.94
CA GLY A 71 -1.44 -9.06 4.97
C GLY A 71 -1.81 -9.47 3.55
N GLY A 72 -3.11 -9.50 3.24
CA GLY A 72 -3.63 -9.64 1.89
C GLY A 72 -4.54 -10.83 1.64
N GLY A 73 -5.25 -11.33 2.66
CA GLY A 73 -6.10 -12.52 2.56
C GLY A 73 -7.51 -12.32 3.13
N GLY A 74 -8.03 -11.08 3.14
CA GLY A 74 -9.40 -10.84 3.58
C GLY A 74 -10.39 -11.61 2.68
N HIS A 75 -11.44 -12.17 3.26
CA HIS A 75 -12.45 -12.87 2.46
C HIS A 75 -13.31 -11.82 1.72
N PRO A 76 -13.41 -11.88 0.39
CA PRO A 76 -14.26 -10.96 -0.34
C PRO A 76 -15.70 -11.05 0.15
N PRO A 77 -16.41 -9.92 0.27
CA PRO A 77 -17.81 -9.93 0.66
C PRO A 77 -18.64 -10.72 -0.35
N VAL A 78 -19.71 -11.35 0.13
CA VAL A 78 -20.69 -12.01 -0.74
C VAL A 78 -21.24 -11.00 -1.73
N GLY A 79 -21.27 -11.37 -3.01
CA GLY A 79 -21.72 -10.50 -4.09
C GLY A 79 -20.60 -9.88 -4.93
N VAL A 80 -19.32 -10.07 -4.59
CA VAL A 80 -18.24 -9.75 -5.55
C VAL A 80 -18.38 -10.65 -6.77
N PRO A 81 -18.55 -10.11 -8.00
CA PRO A 81 -18.65 -10.92 -9.20
C PRO A 81 -17.40 -11.77 -9.41
N GLU A 82 -17.56 -13.06 -9.71
CA GLU A 82 -16.43 -13.98 -9.86
C GLU A 82 -15.47 -13.56 -10.99
N GLN A 83 -16.03 -13.02 -12.07
CA GLN A 83 -15.28 -12.47 -13.20
C GLN A 83 -14.31 -11.36 -12.77
N MET A 84 -14.63 -10.60 -11.71
CA MET A 84 -13.81 -9.48 -11.26
C MET A 84 -12.41 -9.92 -10.83
N ARG A 85 -12.22 -11.17 -10.38
CA ARG A 85 -10.86 -11.71 -10.13
C ARG A 85 -10.06 -11.90 -11.42
N ALA A 86 -10.71 -12.37 -12.48
CA ALA A 86 -10.08 -12.52 -13.79
C ALA A 86 -9.75 -11.14 -14.40
N ASP A 87 -10.67 -10.18 -14.28
CA ASP A 87 -10.46 -8.82 -14.78
C ASP A 87 -9.40 -8.07 -13.99
N HIS A 88 -9.30 -8.28 -12.68
CA HIS A 88 -8.21 -7.74 -11.87
C HIS A 88 -6.83 -8.11 -12.43
N THR A 89 -6.65 -9.33 -12.90
CA THR A 89 -5.37 -9.76 -13.50
C THR A 89 -5.08 -9.00 -14.79
N ARG A 90 -6.11 -8.58 -15.53
CA ARG A 90 -5.97 -7.76 -16.75
C ARG A 90 -5.72 -6.28 -16.44
N TRP A 91 -6.21 -5.79 -15.31
CA TRP A 91 -6.03 -4.39 -14.88
C TRP A 91 -4.65 -4.12 -14.26
N LEU A 92 -3.97 -5.17 -13.78
CA LEU A 92 -2.63 -5.02 -13.23
C LEU A 92 -1.63 -4.67 -14.33
N PRO A 93 -0.72 -3.71 -14.10
CA PRO A 93 0.37 -3.42 -15.03
C PRO A 93 1.20 -4.68 -15.28
N ASP A 94 1.60 -4.91 -16.54
CA ASP A 94 2.46 -6.04 -16.89
C ASP A 94 3.78 -5.96 -16.09
N PRO A 95 3.99 -6.88 -15.12
CA PRO A 95 5.17 -6.86 -14.28
C PRO A 95 6.43 -7.26 -15.04
N THR A 96 6.32 -7.79 -16.26
CA THR A 96 7.46 -8.18 -17.07
C THR A 96 7.95 -7.06 -17.99
N SER A 97 7.14 -6.02 -18.19
CA SER A 97 7.50 -4.89 -19.06
C SER A 97 8.79 -4.18 -18.60
N PRO A 98 9.69 -3.81 -19.54
CA PRO A 98 10.95 -3.15 -19.23
C PRO A 98 10.77 -1.84 -18.45
N GLU A 99 9.74 -1.05 -18.78
CA GLU A 99 9.42 0.21 -18.12
C GLU A 99 9.06 0.01 -16.65
N GLN A 100 8.18 -0.96 -16.35
CA GLN A 100 7.82 -1.29 -14.96
C GLN A 100 9.00 -1.88 -14.18
N ARG A 101 9.89 -2.62 -14.84
CA ARG A 101 11.13 -3.11 -14.21
C ARG A 101 12.08 -1.95 -13.87
N ALA A 102 12.30 -1.01 -14.80
CA ALA A 102 13.15 0.15 -14.58
C ALA A 102 12.59 1.06 -13.46
N LEU A 103 11.29 1.37 -13.49
CA LEU A 103 10.62 2.17 -12.47
C LEU A 103 10.76 1.55 -11.07
N ARG A 104 10.51 0.24 -10.94
CA ARG A 104 10.67 -0.46 -9.64
C ARG A 104 12.11 -0.50 -9.17
N HIS A 105 13.07 -0.63 -10.09
CA HIS A 105 14.49 -0.63 -9.74
C HIS A 105 14.95 0.74 -9.24
N HIS A 106 14.65 1.82 -9.97
CA HIS A 106 14.96 3.18 -9.55
C HIS A 106 14.30 3.54 -8.22
N ALA A 107 12.99 3.30 -8.10
CA ALA A 107 12.26 3.51 -6.86
C ALA A 107 12.87 2.76 -5.68
N ARG A 108 13.40 1.55 -5.93
CA ARG A 108 14.03 0.73 -4.89
C ARG A 108 15.34 1.32 -4.40
N THR A 109 16.21 1.73 -5.31
CA THR A 109 17.52 2.30 -4.95
C THR A 109 17.34 3.62 -4.21
N ASP A 110 16.50 4.51 -4.71
CA ASP A 110 16.29 5.83 -4.11
C ASP A 110 15.64 5.73 -2.73
N SER A 111 14.64 4.86 -2.56
CA SER A 111 13.99 4.64 -1.26
C SER A 111 14.97 4.11 -0.21
N TYR A 112 15.89 3.22 -0.59
CA TYR A 112 16.86 2.66 0.36
C TYR A 112 17.84 3.72 0.87
N THR A 113 18.40 4.52 -0.02
CA THR A 113 19.34 5.58 0.35
C THR A 113 18.68 6.56 1.33
N LEU A 114 17.46 6.99 1.05
CA LEU A 114 16.72 7.91 1.92
C LEU A 114 16.37 7.29 3.28
N LEU A 115 15.94 6.02 3.31
CA LEU A 115 15.69 5.32 4.57
C LEU A 115 16.95 5.18 5.42
N LYS A 116 18.09 4.88 4.77
CA LYS A 116 19.37 4.78 5.44
C LYS A 116 19.79 6.11 6.08
N GLU A 117 19.64 7.22 5.36
CA GLU A 117 19.93 8.57 5.90
C GLU A 117 19.12 8.86 7.18
N ILE A 118 17.82 8.53 7.18
CA ILE A 118 16.96 8.70 8.36
C ILE A 118 17.42 7.83 9.53
N VAL A 119 17.73 6.55 9.26
CA VAL A 119 18.20 5.62 10.31
C VAL A 119 19.55 6.04 10.87
N ASP A 120 20.47 6.51 10.03
CA ASP A 120 21.77 7.01 10.46
C ASP A 120 21.58 8.24 11.37
N GLN A 121 20.66 9.16 11.04
CA GLN A 121 20.30 10.28 11.91
C GLN A 121 19.69 9.82 13.25
N LEU A 122 18.76 8.87 13.22
CA LEU A 122 18.16 8.32 14.45
C LEU A 122 19.19 7.64 15.35
N THR A 123 20.17 6.95 14.77
CA THR A 123 21.25 6.30 15.51
C THR A 123 22.08 7.33 16.28
N VAL A 124 22.38 8.47 15.67
CA VAL A 124 23.09 9.59 16.33
C VAL A 124 22.23 10.19 17.45
N GLU A 125 20.94 10.38 17.22
CA GLU A 125 20.02 10.95 18.22
C GLU A 125 19.80 10.02 19.43
N LEU A 126 19.71 8.70 19.21
CA LEU A 126 19.46 7.70 20.26
C LEU A 126 20.74 7.25 20.97
N GLY A 127 21.91 7.41 20.34
CA GLY A 127 23.19 6.91 20.84
C GLY A 127 23.37 5.38 20.70
N HIS A 128 22.45 4.70 20.02
CA HIS A 128 22.51 3.28 19.71
C HIS A 128 21.74 2.99 18.40
N GLU A 129 21.96 1.80 17.82
CA GLU A 129 21.24 1.40 16.61
C GLU A 129 19.74 1.17 16.92
N PRO A 130 18.81 1.70 16.12
CA PRO A 130 17.38 1.53 16.34
C PRO A 130 16.90 0.12 15.96
N VAL A 131 15.97 -0.43 16.76
CA VAL A 131 15.41 -1.77 16.52
C VAL A 131 13.94 -1.64 16.12
N PHE A 132 13.59 -1.89 14.86
CA PHE A 132 12.19 -1.84 14.42
C PHE A 132 11.88 -2.67 13.18
N ASN A 133 10.60 -2.96 12.98
CA ASN A 133 10.05 -3.46 11.72
C ASN A 133 8.96 -2.52 11.20
N LEU A 134 9.00 -2.20 9.91
CA LEU A 134 7.96 -1.45 9.21
C LEU A 134 7.56 -2.16 7.91
N ARG A 135 6.25 -2.34 7.72
CA ARG A 135 5.62 -2.83 6.49
C ARG A 135 4.97 -1.68 5.73
N MET A 136 5.46 -1.43 4.52
CA MET A 136 4.87 -0.49 3.58
C MET A 136 4.07 -1.26 2.53
N ILE A 137 2.77 -1.01 2.50
CA ILE A 137 1.84 -1.52 1.49
C ILE A 137 1.70 -0.44 0.42
N VAL A 138 2.19 -0.75 -0.78
CA VAL A 138 2.12 0.15 -1.92
C VAL A 138 0.80 -0.07 -2.65
N ILE A 139 0.06 1.02 -2.88
CA ILE A 139 -1.25 0.97 -3.55
C ILE A 139 -1.26 1.87 -4.81
N PRO A 140 -1.88 1.41 -5.92
CA PRO A 140 -1.89 2.15 -7.19
C PRO A 140 -3.03 3.18 -7.22
N VAL A 141 -2.91 4.21 -6.38
CA VAL A 141 -3.91 5.29 -6.28
C VAL A 141 -3.35 6.62 -6.79
N GLU A 142 -4.25 7.51 -7.19
CA GLU A 142 -3.93 8.84 -7.69
C GLU A 142 -3.20 9.69 -6.64
N GLY A 143 -2.25 10.48 -7.11
CA GLY A 143 -1.54 11.47 -6.29
C GLY A 143 -0.65 10.87 -5.19
N GLN A 144 -0.13 11.77 -4.35
CA GLN A 144 0.68 11.41 -3.19
C GLN A 144 -0.25 11.09 -2.01
N PHE A 145 -0.27 9.84 -1.58
CA PHE A 145 -1.12 9.38 -0.48
C PHE A 145 -0.31 8.55 0.49
N TRP A 146 -0.57 8.76 1.77
CA TRP A 146 -0.12 7.87 2.83
C TRP A 146 -1.15 7.78 3.93
N LYS A 147 -1.14 6.65 4.63
CA LYS A 147 -1.95 6.47 5.84
C LYS A 147 -1.32 5.42 6.73
N ARG A 148 -1.20 5.71 8.03
CA ARG A 148 -0.85 4.69 9.02
C ARG A 148 -2.08 3.83 9.30
N VAL A 149 -1.94 2.52 9.16
CA VAL A 149 -3.04 1.55 9.32
C VAL A 149 -2.79 0.54 10.45
N GLY A 150 -1.61 0.58 11.05
CA GLY A 150 -1.28 -0.16 12.25
C GLY A 150 0.01 0.38 12.86
N LYS A 151 0.44 -0.22 13.98
CA LYS A 151 1.69 0.18 14.64
C LYS A 151 2.89 0.09 13.70
N HIS A 152 2.97 -1.01 12.94
CA HIS A 152 4.07 -1.35 12.04
C HIS A 152 3.67 -1.34 10.56
N THR A 153 2.52 -0.78 10.20
CA THR A 153 2.00 -0.86 8.81
C THR A 153 1.54 0.49 8.33
N VAL A 154 2.03 0.88 7.15
CA VAL A 154 1.64 2.09 6.43
C VAL A 154 1.20 1.77 5.01
N LEU A 155 0.19 2.49 4.53
CA LEU A 155 -0.19 2.55 3.12
C LEU A 155 0.55 3.72 2.48
N VAL A 156 1.07 3.51 1.27
CA VAL A 156 1.80 4.53 0.50
C VAL A 156 1.37 4.40 -0.96
N SER A 157 1.05 5.49 -1.65
CA SER A 157 0.80 5.45 -3.09
C SER A 157 2.10 5.23 -3.86
N GLU A 158 2.00 4.69 -5.08
CA GLU A 158 3.14 4.56 -5.98
C GLU A 158 3.82 5.92 -6.22
N ALA A 159 3.04 6.98 -6.46
CA ALA A 159 3.56 8.32 -6.69
C ALA A 159 4.28 8.93 -5.47
N LEU A 160 3.82 8.62 -4.25
CA LEU A 160 4.55 9.05 -3.04
C LEU A 160 5.83 8.24 -2.85
N LYS A 161 5.78 6.92 -3.07
CA LYS A 161 6.94 6.04 -2.89
C LYS A 161 8.15 6.44 -3.74
N ILE A 162 7.91 6.90 -4.97
CA ILE A 162 8.98 7.35 -5.87
C ILE A 162 9.41 8.81 -5.62
N SER A 163 8.76 9.50 -4.68
CA SER A 163 9.06 10.88 -4.34
C SER A 163 9.89 10.96 -3.07
N ARG A 164 10.77 11.96 -2.98
CA ARG A 164 11.46 12.33 -1.73
C ARG A 164 10.49 12.72 -0.61
N ASN A 165 9.25 13.06 -0.94
CA ASN A 165 8.22 13.40 0.05
C ASN A 165 7.79 12.21 0.91
N VAL A 166 8.15 10.97 0.55
CA VAL A 166 7.89 9.79 1.39
C VAL A 166 8.59 9.86 2.75
N ILE A 167 9.66 10.68 2.86
CA ILE A 167 10.48 10.81 4.06
C ILE A 167 9.68 11.35 5.25
N ALA A 168 9.03 12.50 5.09
CA ALA A 168 8.32 13.18 6.19
C ALA A 168 7.30 12.28 6.91
N PRO A 169 6.41 11.55 6.22
CA PRO A 169 5.47 10.65 6.89
C PRO A 169 6.15 9.41 7.50
N LEU A 170 7.24 8.93 6.90
CA LEU A 170 7.97 7.77 7.43
C LEU A 170 8.80 8.13 8.67
N GLU A 171 9.45 9.29 8.69
CA GLU A 171 10.32 9.72 9.78
C GLU A 171 9.59 9.71 11.13
N SER A 172 8.37 10.28 11.18
CA SER A 172 7.56 10.27 12.40
C SER A 172 7.24 8.85 12.87
N VAL A 173 6.98 7.91 11.96
CA VAL A 173 6.68 6.52 12.31
C VAL A 173 7.94 5.80 12.78
N LEU A 174 9.08 6.01 12.10
CA LEU A 174 10.35 5.41 12.46
C LEU A 174 10.83 5.89 13.83
N ARG A 175 10.71 7.19 14.13
CA ARG A 175 11.00 7.77 15.45
C ARG A 175 10.18 7.13 16.56
N GLU A 176 8.90 6.86 16.32
CA GLU A 176 8.04 6.21 17.30
C GLU A 176 8.40 4.73 17.49
N LEU A 177 8.73 4.03 16.40
CA LEU A 177 9.07 2.62 16.43
C LEU A 177 10.46 2.33 17.01
N ALA A 178 11.36 3.31 16.99
CA ALA A 178 12.73 3.20 17.49
C ALA A 178 12.88 3.48 19.00
N ARG A 179 11.79 3.89 19.68
CA ARG A 179 11.72 4.05 21.14
C ARG A 179 11.32 2.75 21.83
#